data_AF-A0A484ZCJ2-F1
#
_entry.id   AF-A0A484ZCJ2-F1
#
_cell.length_a   1.000
_cell.length_b   1.000
_cell.length_c   1.000
_cell.angle_alpha   90.00
_cell.angle_beta   90.00
_cell.angle_gamma   90.00
#
_symmetry.space_group_name_H-M   'P 1'
#
loop_
_entity.id
_entity.type
_entity.pdbx_description
1 polymer ?
#
loop_
_entity_poly.entity_id
_entity_poly.type
_entity_poly.pdbx_seq_one_letter_code
_entity_poly.pdbx_strand_id
1 'polypeptide(L)'
;MKTVSIGKWLGYIFRAAGILGLLTFALYTQAAGDINAQCQRCHSDSDIHAVTPDKSGAKLLITDESYQDSVHAKVPCVACHQSVNGNAGFEALPHVQTTVASNSCESCHGLIQHKITDAYKKSVHATKIDQGKFTCESCHDAHTMQAGIITQPTAQQITASNAMCTDCHTRPTVYKTLSGGKKVTEQDLTHQSLPNPPLHLSSLRCIDCHASSQDTTLHNIAPAKESLTCKQCHSEESLLIQRQNFTPVEQNLAGSLLNQGLFDDKALQDKLNALGGIPAEKQIQWVKGTLFTNSYMIGANGDIRWDKTIITLTGGLFLLLFGHGLIRLVTASKRRSLTAAMSWHKTYLYTLPVRVWHWLNALCFILLLVSGVGMHFAQGELATWVDLHNFVGIALCIIWLMFILINLLGNGHHYIIRISGLLGRIYRQTRYYLYGIFTGAEHPEHPTANNKFNPLQQLGYVAVMYLVVPLLIVTGLLMLYSDYTPATLFGLPGKLVVAYTHYGLAAISLLFLLVHLYLCTTGDSLSALFKGMVDGYHRYKSKGDKH
;
A
#
# COMPACT_ATOMS: atom_id res chain seq x y z
N MET A 1 13.06 -30.29 -38.75
CA MET A 1 12.42 -29.14 -38.08
C MET A 1 13.32 -27.92 -38.26
N LYS A 2 12.88 -26.90 -38.99
CA LYS A 2 13.67 -25.67 -39.24
C LYS A 2 13.69 -24.82 -37.97
N THR A 3 14.88 -24.53 -37.44
CA THR A 3 15.08 -23.66 -36.28
C THR A 3 14.81 -22.22 -36.68
N VAL A 4 13.71 -21.65 -36.18
CA VAL A 4 13.40 -20.23 -36.33
C VAL A 4 14.20 -19.46 -35.26
N SER A 5 15.04 -18.51 -35.68
CA SER A 5 15.88 -17.73 -34.75
C SER A 5 15.02 -16.83 -33.85
N ILE A 6 15.38 -16.81 -32.56
CA ILE A 6 14.76 -16.01 -31.47
C ILE A 6 14.48 -14.54 -31.86
N GLY A 7 15.30 -13.93 -32.72
CA GLY A 7 15.10 -12.56 -33.19
C GLY A 7 13.79 -12.32 -33.98
N LYS A 8 13.26 -13.33 -34.67
CA LYS A 8 11.99 -13.19 -35.42
C LYS A 8 10.77 -13.20 -34.49
N TRP A 9 10.84 -13.93 -33.38
CA TRP A 9 9.77 -13.97 -32.37
C TRP A 9 9.59 -12.63 -31.66
N LEU A 10 10.69 -11.97 -31.30
CA LEU A 10 10.64 -10.63 -30.69
C LEU A 10 10.04 -9.59 -31.64
N GLY A 11 10.36 -9.66 -32.94
CA GLY A 11 9.82 -8.75 -33.95
C GLY A 11 8.30 -8.82 -34.13
N TYR A 12 7.69 -10.01 -33.99
CA TYR A 12 6.23 -10.16 -34.10
C TYR A 12 5.49 -9.63 -32.86
N ILE A 13 6.08 -9.76 -31.67
CA ILE A 13 5.50 -9.26 -30.41
C ILE A 13 5.49 -7.73 -30.38
N PHE A 14 6.57 -7.08 -30.83
CA PHE A 14 6.64 -5.61 -30.88
C PHE A 14 5.65 -5.00 -31.89
N ARG A 15 5.41 -5.67 -33.03
CA ARG A 15 4.43 -5.20 -34.04
C ARG A 15 2.98 -5.40 -33.59
N ALA A 16 2.69 -6.48 -32.87
CA ALA A 16 1.36 -6.70 -32.29
C ALA A 16 1.04 -5.70 -31.18
N ALA A 17 2.01 -5.31 -30.36
CA ALA A 17 1.84 -4.30 -29.32
C ALA A 17 1.62 -2.88 -29.89
N GLY A 18 2.29 -2.55 -31.00
CA GLY A 18 2.14 -1.24 -31.67
C GLY A 18 0.77 -1.03 -32.33
N ILE A 19 0.18 -2.08 -32.91
CA ILE A 19 -1.13 -1.99 -33.58
C ILE A 19 -2.27 -1.94 -32.54
N LEU A 20 -2.11 -2.59 -31.39
CA LEU A 20 -3.09 -2.54 -30.30
C LEU A 20 -3.13 -1.17 -29.61
N GLY A 21 -1.99 -0.46 -29.53
CA GLY A 21 -1.91 0.88 -28.93
C GLY A 21 -2.56 1.99 -29.77
N LEU A 22 -2.59 1.85 -31.10
CA LEU A 22 -3.18 2.83 -32.00
C LEU A 22 -4.72 2.74 -32.07
N LEU A 23 -5.29 1.54 -31.90
CA LEU A 23 -6.76 1.34 -31.91
C LEU A 23 -7.45 1.84 -30.63
N THR A 24 -6.72 1.93 -29.51
CA THR A 24 -7.27 2.45 -28.24
C THR A 24 -7.35 3.96 -28.16
N PHE A 25 -6.66 4.71 -29.04
CA PHE A 25 -6.59 6.17 -28.98
C PHE A 25 -7.75 6.86 -29.72
N ALA A 26 -8.43 6.18 -30.65
CA ALA A 26 -9.46 6.78 -31.50
C ALA A 26 -10.90 6.75 -30.93
N LEU A 27 -11.13 6.19 -29.73
CA LEU A 27 -12.47 5.94 -29.18
C LEU A 27 -12.87 6.80 -27.96
N TYR A 28 -12.05 7.77 -27.53
CA TYR A 28 -12.32 8.55 -26.32
C TYR A 28 -12.29 10.07 -26.56
N THR A 29 -13.29 10.58 -27.27
CA THR A 29 -13.66 12.00 -27.17
C THR A 29 -15.18 12.13 -27.20
N GLN A 30 -15.81 12.05 -26.02
CA GLN A 30 -17.17 12.53 -25.81
C GLN A 30 -17.19 13.35 -24.50
N ALA A 31 -17.61 14.61 -24.60
CA ALA A 31 -17.67 15.55 -23.48
C ALA A 31 -18.69 15.09 -22.41
N ALA A 32 -18.29 15.14 -21.13
CA ALA A 32 -19.10 14.72 -19.98
C ALA A 32 -19.88 15.90 -19.38
N GLY A 33 -21.20 15.74 -19.17
CA GLY A 33 -22.03 16.71 -18.42
C GLY A 33 -21.79 16.68 -16.90
N ASP A 34 -22.14 17.78 -16.22
CA ASP A 34 -21.89 18.06 -14.79
C ASP A 34 -22.64 17.11 -13.82
N ILE A 35 -21.95 16.60 -12.81
CA ILE A 35 -22.43 15.63 -11.79
C ILE A 35 -23.20 16.31 -10.64
N ASN A 36 -23.00 17.60 -10.40
CA ASN A 36 -23.59 18.33 -9.27
C ASN A 36 -24.73 19.28 -9.67
N ALA A 37 -25.08 19.30 -10.96
CA ALA A 37 -26.05 20.23 -11.54
C ALA A 37 -27.40 20.28 -10.81
N GLN A 38 -27.88 19.18 -10.22
CA GLN A 38 -29.15 19.18 -9.48
C GLN A 38 -29.07 19.98 -8.17
N CYS A 39 -27.98 19.85 -7.41
CA CYS A 39 -27.74 20.60 -6.20
C CYS A 39 -27.45 22.07 -6.53
N GLN A 40 -26.62 22.30 -7.56
CA GLN A 40 -26.20 23.63 -7.98
C GLN A 40 -27.36 24.49 -8.52
N ARG A 41 -28.44 23.91 -9.06
CA ARG A 41 -29.65 24.68 -9.44
C ARG A 41 -30.16 25.65 -8.38
N CYS A 42 -30.00 25.31 -7.10
CA CYS A 42 -30.36 26.19 -5.99
C CYS A 42 -29.13 26.69 -5.24
N HIS A 43 -28.10 25.86 -5.08
CA HIS A 43 -26.91 26.24 -4.31
C HIS A 43 -25.94 27.17 -5.06
N SER A 44 -26.05 27.33 -6.38
CA SER A 44 -25.31 28.34 -7.13
C SER A 44 -26.01 29.70 -7.18
N ASP A 45 -27.23 29.81 -6.63
CA ASP A 45 -28.01 31.04 -6.60
C ASP A 45 -27.53 31.93 -5.45
N SER A 46 -27.08 33.16 -5.76
CA SER A 46 -26.60 34.11 -4.75
C SER A 46 -27.66 34.53 -3.74
N ASP A 47 -28.93 34.35 -4.06
CA ASP A 47 -30.05 34.69 -3.18
C ASP A 47 -30.32 33.61 -2.11
N ILE A 48 -29.63 32.46 -2.17
CA ILE A 48 -29.79 31.38 -1.19
C ILE A 48 -29.25 31.77 0.19
N HIS A 49 -30.10 31.68 1.21
CA HIS A 49 -29.73 32.00 2.59
C HIS A 49 -30.40 31.05 3.58
N ALA A 50 -29.73 30.83 4.71
CA ALA A 50 -30.26 29.98 5.77
C ALA A 50 -31.45 30.66 6.44
N VAL A 51 -32.58 29.96 6.51
CA VAL A 51 -33.84 30.48 7.06
C VAL A 51 -34.00 30.15 8.56
N THR A 52 -33.11 29.34 9.13
CA THR A 52 -33.24 28.89 10.53
C THR A 52 -32.40 29.74 11.50
N PRO A 53 -32.96 30.15 12.67
CA PRO A 53 -32.26 31.03 13.63
C PRO A 53 -30.96 30.45 14.17
N ASP A 54 -30.87 29.12 14.29
CA ASP A 54 -29.73 28.34 14.78
C ASP A 54 -28.57 28.24 13.76
N LYS A 55 -28.83 28.53 12.47
CA LYS A 55 -27.85 28.45 11.38
C LYS A 55 -27.85 29.69 10.48
N SER A 56 -28.25 30.84 11.01
CA SER A 56 -28.42 32.13 10.31
C SER A 56 -27.16 32.70 9.61
N GLY A 57 -26.03 31.99 9.61
CA GLY A 57 -24.81 32.31 8.88
C GLY A 57 -24.19 31.15 8.10
N ALA A 58 -24.93 30.07 7.86
CA ALA A 58 -24.44 28.96 7.04
C ALA A 58 -24.22 29.43 5.59
N LYS A 59 -23.01 29.22 5.06
CA LYS A 59 -22.68 29.47 3.66
C LYS A 59 -23.35 28.40 2.79
N LEU A 60 -24.49 28.73 2.21
CA LEU A 60 -25.24 27.83 1.32
C LEU A 60 -24.88 28.02 -0.15
N LEU A 61 -24.30 29.17 -0.50
CA LEU A 61 -23.84 29.49 -1.85
C LEU A 61 -22.56 28.74 -2.19
N ILE A 62 -22.62 27.92 -3.23
CA ILE A 62 -21.50 27.20 -3.85
C ILE A 62 -21.58 27.49 -5.35
N THR A 63 -20.71 28.38 -5.85
CA THR A 63 -20.67 28.69 -7.29
C THR A 63 -20.00 27.55 -8.05
N ASP A 64 -20.47 27.29 -9.27
CA ASP A 64 -19.89 26.26 -10.13
C ASP A 64 -18.40 26.51 -10.35
N GLU A 65 -18.00 27.75 -10.61
CA GLU A 65 -16.60 28.16 -10.77
C GLU A 65 -15.77 27.78 -9.53
N SER A 66 -16.21 28.20 -8.34
CA SER A 66 -15.48 27.93 -7.10
C SER A 66 -15.36 26.43 -6.78
N TYR A 67 -16.37 25.63 -7.16
CA TYR A 67 -16.36 24.19 -6.92
C TYR A 67 -15.51 23.45 -7.94
N GLN A 68 -15.58 23.83 -9.22
CA GLN A 68 -14.80 23.22 -10.30
C GLN A 68 -13.31 23.52 -10.15
N ASP A 69 -12.95 24.65 -9.55
CA ASP A 69 -11.56 24.99 -9.22
C ASP A 69 -11.03 24.25 -7.98
N SER A 70 -11.91 23.63 -7.20
CA SER A 70 -11.53 22.89 -6.00
C SER A 70 -10.88 21.54 -6.32
N VAL A 71 -10.08 21.02 -5.38
CA VAL A 71 -9.54 19.65 -5.46
C VAL A 71 -10.63 18.58 -5.41
N HIS A 72 -11.83 18.95 -4.98
CA HIS A 72 -13.01 18.08 -4.87
C HIS A 72 -13.97 18.21 -6.05
N ALA A 73 -13.62 18.95 -7.12
CA ALA A 73 -14.48 19.17 -8.29
C ALA A 73 -15.11 17.89 -8.88
N LYS A 74 -14.45 16.74 -8.70
CA LYS A 74 -14.90 15.43 -9.20
C LYS A 74 -15.69 14.58 -8.17
N VAL A 75 -15.90 15.09 -6.97
CA VAL A 75 -16.66 14.43 -5.91
C VAL A 75 -18.12 14.88 -6.02
N PRO A 76 -19.11 13.97 -6.02
CA PRO A 76 -20.50 14.39 -6.01
C PRO A 76 -20.89 14.95 -4.63
N CYS A 77 -21.71 16.00 -4.57
CA CYS A 77 -22.16 16.60 -3.29
C CYS A 77 -22.74 15.57 -2.32
N VAL A 78 -23.46 14.57 -2.85
CA VAL A 78 -24.11 13.51 -2.06
C VAL A 78 -23.12 12.49 -1.46
N ALA A 79 -21.84 12.54 -1.80
CA ALA A 79 -20.81 11.75 -1.12
C ALA A 79 -20.53 12.28 0.31
N CYS A 80 -20.66 13.59 0.51
CA CYS A 80 -20.45 14.24 1.80
C CYS A 80 -21.78 14.59 2.50
N HIS A 81 -22.81 14.96 1.73
CA HIS A 81 -24.11 15.35 2.25
C HIS A 81 -25.12 14.20 2.21
N GLN A 82 -25.90 14.04 3.28
CA GLN A 82 -27.01 13.09 3.35
C GLN A 82 -28.27 13.78 3.88
N SER A 83 -29.44 13.35 3.39
CA SER A 83 -30.75 13.82 3.86
C SER A 83 -31.34 12.87 4.91
N VAL A 84 -32.16 13.40 5.83
CA VAL A 84 -32.91 12.58 6.80
C VAL A 84 -33.89 11.65 6.07
N ASN A 85 -33.97 10.38 6.51
CA ASN A 85 -34.98 9.42 6.06
C ASN A 85 -36.40 9.91 6.44
N GLY A 86 -37.31 9.98 5.45
CA GLY A 86 -38.71 10.35 5.66
C GLY A 86 -39.12 11.73 5.12
N ASN A 87 -38.24 12.44 4.43
CA ASN A 87 -38.53 13.77 3.86
C ASN A 87 -38.20 13.87 2.35
N ALA A 88 -38.56 12.85 1.55
CA ALA A 88 -38.31 12.76 0.10
C ALA A 88 -36.85 12.88 -0.40
N GLY A 89 -35.85 13.01 0.48
CA GLY A 89 -34.46 13.23 0.09
C GLY A 89 -34.15 14.71 -0.16
N PHE A 90 -33.18 15.00 -1.04
CA PHE A 90 -32.82 16.38 -1.42
C PHE A 90 -33.91 17.10 -2.23
N GLU A 91 -35.00 16.40 -2.57
CA GLU A 91 -36.14 16.95 -3.33
C GLU A 91 -37.08 17.82 -2.47
N ALA A 92 -37.07 17.68 -1.14
CA ALA A 92 -37.83 18.55 -0.24
C ALA A 92 -37.05 19.84 0.05
N LEU A 93 -37.64 21.02 -0.21
CA LEU A 93 -37.00 22.31 0.04
C LEU A 93 -37.76 23.10 1.14
N PRO A 94 -37.08 23.56 2.21
CA PRO A 94 -35.68 23.30 2.58
C PRO A 94 -35.47 21.85 3.05
N HIS A 95 -34.35 21.23 2.67
CA HIS A 95 -34.00 19.87 3.12
C HIS A 95 -33.23 19.91 4.45
N VAL A 96 -33.41 18.87 5.25
CA VAL A 96 -32.67 18.68 6.51
C VAL A 96 -31.52 17.71 6.25
N GLN A 97 -30.29 18.18 6.48
CA GLN A 97 -29.10 17.34 6.38
C GLN A 97 -28.82 16.57 7.67
N THR A 98 -28.31 15.34 7.53
CA THR A 98 -27.73 14.56 8.62
C THR A 98 -26.22 14.44 8.46
N THR A 99 -25.51 14.48 9.58
CA THR A 99 -24.09 14.12 9.65
C THR A 99 -23.98 12.65 10.04
N VAL A 100 -23.45 11.82 9.14
CA VAL A 100 -23.07 10.44 9.45
C VAL A 100 -21.55 10.39 9.59
N ALA A 101 -21.05 9.61 10.57
CA ALA A 101 -19.62 9.48 10.87
C ALA A 101 -18.76 9.04 9.65
N SER A 102 -19.36 8.46 8.61
CA SER A 102 -18.67 8.09 7.37
C SER A 102 -18.28 9.27 6.48
N ASN A 103 -18.77 10.48 6.75
CA ASN A 103 -18.63 11.63 5.86
C ASN A 103 -17.57 12.64 6.35
N SER A 104 -16.71 12.25 7.29
CA SER A 104 -15.65 13.12 7.79
C SER A 104 -14.46 13.16 6.82
N CYS A 105 -13.65 14.21 6.89
CA CYS A 105 -12.43 14.31 6.07
C CYS A 105 -11.50 13.10 6.30
N GLU A 106 -11.40 12.62 7.54
CA GLU A 106 -10.55 11.49 7.92
C GLU A 106 -10.99 10.16 7.29
N SER A 107 -12.27 10.01 6.91
CA SER A 107 -12.74 8.79 6.24
C SER A 107 -12.11 8.60 4.86
N CYS A 108 -11.73 9.70 4.20
CA CYS A 108 -11.08 9.71 2.89
C CYS A 108 -9.58 10.05 2.96
N HIS A 109 -9.18 11.00 3.82
CA HIS A 109 -7.82 11.52 3.93
C HIS A 109 -6.98 10.82 5.00
N GLY A 110 -7.58 10.10 5.94
CA GLY A 110 -6.90 9.56 7.12
C GLY A 110 -5.74 8.60 6.83
N LEU A 111 -5.69 8.03 5.62
CA LEU A 111 -4.64 7.11 5.19
C LEU A 111 -3.43 7.86 4.59
N ILE A 112 -3.69 8.65 3.56
CA ILE A 112 -2.66 9.31 2.73
C ILE A 112 -2.10 10.53 3.46
N GLN A 113 -2.96 11.20 4.21
CA GLN A 113 -2.63 12.40 4.97
C GLN A 113 -2.63 12.11 6.47
N HIS A 114 -2.29 10.88 6.89
CA HIS A 114 -2.24 10.51 8.30
C HIS A 114 -1.35 11.46 9.13
N LYS A 115 -0.20 11.89 8.57
CA LYS A 115 0.67 12.89 9.21
C LYS A 115 -0.05 14.21 9.51
N ILE A 116 -0.93 14.66 8.61
CA ILE A 116 -1.78 15.83 8.81
C ILE A 116 -2.77 15.57 9.94
N THR A 117 -3.45 14.42 9.93
CA THR A 117 -4.43 14.08 10.97
C THR A 117 -3.77 13.94 12.35
N ASP A 118 -2.57 13.39 12.44
CA ASP A 118 -1.81 13.23 13.67
C ASP A 118 -1.28 14.56 14.19
N ALA A 119 -0.85 15.44 13.29
CA ALA A 119 -0.47 16.81 13.61
C ALA A 119 -1.68 17.60 14.13
N TYR A 120 -2.83 17.51 13.45
CA TYR A 120 -4.07 18.15 13.86
C TYR A 120 -4.52 17.71 15.26
N LYS A 121 -4.52 16.40 15.55
CA LYS A 121 -4.89 15.86 16.87
C LYS A 121 -4.02 16.39 18.02
N LYS A 122 -2.79 16.82 17.73
CA LYS A 122 -1.87 17.42 18.71
C LYS A 122 -2.08 18.93 18.88
N SER A 123 -2.83 19.56 17.98
CA SER A 123 -3.05 21.00 18.01
C SER A 123 -3.79 21.46 19.27
N VAL A 124 -3.60 22.72 19.65
CA VAL A 124 -4.31 23.35 20.76
C VAL A 124 -5.83 23.33 20.53
N HIS A 125 -6.29 23.42 19.28
CA HIS A 125 -7.71 23.38 18.96
C HIS A 125 -8.30 21.99 19.21
N ALA A 126 -7.66 20.93 18.73
CA ALA A 126 -8.14 19.56 18.95
C ALA A 126 -8.05 19.13 20.42
N THR A 127 -7.09 19.66 21.19
CA THR A 127 -6.84 19.25 22.58
C THR A 127 -7.58 20.08 23.63
N LYS A 128 -8.00 21.31 23.31
CA LYS A 128 -8.64 22.24 24.26
C LYS A 128 -10.11 22.54 23.95
N ILE A 129 -10.58 22.31 22.73
CA ILE A 129 -11.97 22.50 22.35
C ILE A 129 -12.69 21.15 22.50
N ASP A 130 -13.94 21.17 23.00
CA ASP A 130 -14.73 19.95 23.16
C ASP A 130 -14.87 19.19 21.84
N GLN A 131 -14.89 17.86 21.93
CA GLN A 131 -15.02 16.96 20.78
C GLN A 131 -16.24 17.33 19.92
N GLY A 132 -16.04 17.37 18.59
CA GLY A 132 -17.07 17.67 17.61
C GLY A 132 -17.36 19.17 17.40
N LYS A 133 -16.80 20.08 18.22
CA LYS A 133 -16.94 21.53 18.01
C LYS A 133 -15.85 22.16 17.14
N PHE A 134 -14.77 21.44 16.89
CA PHE A 134 -13.68 21.84 15.98
C PHE A 134 -13.26 20.64 15.14
N THR A 135 -13.19 20.83 13.83
CA THR A 135 -12.89 19.78 12.83
C THR A 135 -12.02 20.36 11.72
N CYS A 136 -11.60 19.53 10.77
CA CYS A 136 -10.89 20.00 9.57
C CYS A 136 -11.66 21.11 8.82
N GLU A 137 -12.99 21.05 8.82
CA GLU A 137 -13.89 22.03 8.20
C GLU A 137 -13.93 23.39 8.94
N SER A 138 -13.39 23.45 10.16
CA SER A 138 -13.25 24.71 10.90
C SER A 138 -12.16 25.62 10.31
N CYS A 139 -11.24 25.04 9.53
CA CYS A 139 -10.17 25.77 8.84
C CYS A 139 -10.28 25.67 7.31
N HIS A 140 -10.83 24.57 6.78
CA HIS A 140 -10.91 24.32 5.35
C HIS A 140 -12.36 24.28 4.88
N ASP A 141 -12.59 24.66 3.64
CA ASP A 141 -13.87 24.48 2.97
C ASP A 141 -13.69 23.48 1.83
N ALA A 142 -14.31 22.30 1.96
CA ALA A 142 -14.20 21.24 0.97
C ALA A 142 -14.71 21.68 -0.41
N HIS A 143 -15.61 22.66 -0.48
CA HIS A 143 -16.17 23.15 -1.75
C HIS A 143 -15.22 24.07 -2.51
N THR A 144 -14.27 24.71 -1.83
CA THR A 144 -13.42 25.76 -2.43
C THR A 144 -11.93 25.52 -2.26
N MET A 145 -11.54 24.46 -1.55
CA MET A 145 -10.14 24.13 -1.31
C MET A 145 -9.41 23.77 -2.62
N GLN A 146 -8.36 24.52 -2.94
CA GLN A 146 -7.54 24.31 -4.14
C GLN A 146 -6.24 23.55 -3.83
N ALA A 147 -5.65 22.92 -4.85
CA ALA A 147 -4.42 22.16 -4.70
C ALA A 147 -3.23 23.10 -4.46
N GLY A 148 -2.51 22.88 -3.35
CA GLY A 148 -1.11 23.27 -3.22
C GLY A 148 -0.79 24.75 -3.42
N ILE A 149 -1.28 25.64 -2.56
CA ILE A 149 -0.79 27.03 -2.52
C ILE A 149 -0.12 27.31 -1.18
N ILE A 150 0.98 26.60 -0.93
CA ILE A 150 1.74 26.71 0.31
C ILE A 150 3.16 27.23 0.06
N THR A 151 3.62 27.20 -1.20
CA THR A 151 5.05 27.31 -1.51
C THR A 151 5.50 28.67 -2.00
N GLN A 152 4.58 29.62 -2.23
CA GLN A 152 4.77 31.07 -2.44
C GLN A 152 3.37 31.73 -2.43
N PRO A 153 2.69 31.84 -1.27
CA PRO A 153 1.34 32.37 -1.27
C PRO A 153 1.34 33.85 -1.67
N THR A 154 0.43 34.24 -2.56
CA THR A 154 0.17 35.64 -2.91
C THR A 154 -0.37 36.40 -1.70
N ALA A 155 -0.28 37.73 -1.72
CA ALA A 155 -0.87 38.57 -0.67
C ALA A 155 -2.38 38.28 -0.44
N GLN A 156 -3.11 37.95 -1.51
CA GLN A 156 -4.52 37.58 -1.43
C GLN A 156 -4.72 36.25 -0.71
N GLN A 157 -3.86 35.26 -0.96
CA GLN A 157 -3.91 33.95 -0.31
C GLN A 157 -3.47 33.99 1.16
N ILE A 158 -2.48 34.82 1.48
CA ILE A 158 -2.11 35.10 2.88
C ILE A 158 -3.31 35.71 3.60
N THR A 159 -3.94 36.72 3.00
CA THR A 159 -5.14 37.36 3.55
C THR A 159 -6.26 36.34 3.76
N ALA A 160 -6.55 35.50 2.76
CA ALA A 160 -7.59 34.47 2.84
C ALA A 160 -7.29 33.42 3.92
N SER A 161 -6.04 32.96 4.03
CA SER A 161 -5.60 32.01 5.05
C SER A 161 -5.72 32.60 6.46
N ASN A 162 -5.34 33.87 6.65
CA ASN A 162 -5.44 34.56 7.94
C ASN A 162 -6.88 34.87 8.31
N ALA A 163 -7.74 35.14 7.32
CA ALA A 163 -9.16 35.40 7.53
C ALA A 163 -9.83 34.25 8.30
N MET A 164 -9.50 33.00 7.97
CA MET A 164 -10.00 31.80 8.66
C MET A 164 -9.72 31.83 10.17
N CYS A 165 -8.49 32.21 10.56
CA CYS A 165 -8.12 32.31 11.96
C CYS A 165 -8.86 33.48 12.62
N THR A 166 -8.87 34.65 11.97
CA THR A 166 -9.50 35.85 12.54
C THR A 166 -11.02 35.74 12.64
N ASP A 167 -11.66 34.93 11.81
CA ASP A 167 -13.11 34.69 11.88
C ASP A 167 -13.51 34.12 13.26
N CYS A 168 -12.68 33.26 13.86
CA CYS A 168 -12.93 32.79 15.23
C CYS A 168 -12.28 33.67 16.29
N HIS A 169 -11.05 34.14 16.06
CA HIS A 169 -10.26 34.88 17.04
C HIS A 169 -10.67 36.35 17.22
N THR A 170 -11.50 36.93 16.36
CA THR A 170 -11.95 38.32 16.53
C THR A 170 -13.42 38.47 16.88
N ARG A 171 -14.24 37.41 16.70
CA ARG A 171 -15.68 37.42 17.00
C ARG A 171 -15.95 37.01 18.46
N PRO A 172 -16.44 37.93 19.33
CA PRO A 172 -16.63 37.68 20.76
C PRO A 172 -17.47 36.44 21.07
N THR A 173 -18.59 36.26 20.37
CA THR A 173 -19.52 35.15 20.61
C THR A 173 -18.91 33.81 20.21
N VAL A 174 -18.25 33.74 19.05
CA VAL A 174 -17.65 32.49 18.54
C VAL A 174 -16.49 32.05 19.41
N TYR A 175 -15.57 32.98 19.71
CA TYR A 175 -14.44 32.69 20.57
C TYR A 175 -14.87 32.23 21.96
N LYS A 176 -15.85 32.91 22.58
CA LYS A 176 -16.36 32.54 23.91
C LYS A 176 -16.92 31.11 23.92
N THR A 177 -17.65 30.74 22.88
CA THR A 177 -18.23 29.39 22.75
C THR A 177 -17.16 28.31 22.60
N LEU A 178 -16.13 28.54 21.77
CA LEU A 178 -15.08 27.55 21.51
C LEU A 178 -14.03 27.46 22.62
N SER A 179 -13.78 28.56 23.35
CA SER A 179 -12.73 28.64 24.38
C SER A 179 -13.18 28.25 25.79
N GLY A 180 -14.38 27.70 25.95
CA GLY A 180 -14.93 27.37 27.27
C GLY A 180 -15.31 28.59 28.11
N GLY A 181 -15.72 29.70 27.47
CA GLY A 181 -16.26 30.88 28.13
C GLY A 181 -15.33 32.10 28.24
N LYS A 182 -14.10 32.03 27.70
CA LYS A 182 -13.15 33.15 27.76
C LYS A 182 -13.60 34.33 26.88
N LYS A 183 -13.22 35.54 27.27
CA LYS A 183 -13.45 36.73 26.43
C LYS A 183 -12.38 36.83 25.34
N VAL A 184 -12.74 37.41 24.19
CA VAL A 184 -11.75 37.71 23.13
C VAL A 184 -10.60 38.58 23.63
N THR A 185 -10.86 39.48 24.57
CA THR A 185 -9.84 40.34 25.20
C THR A 185 -8.88 39.58 26.14
N GLU A 186 -9.21 38.36 26.54
CA GLU A 186 -8.38 37.49 27.38
C GLU A 186 -7.54 36.52 26.52
N GLN A 187 -7.48 36.77 25.21
CA GLN A 187 -6.64 36.01 24.31
C GLN A 187 -5.17 36.24 24.64
N ASP A 188 -4.48 35.14 24.87
CA ASP A 188 -3.03 35.10 24.94
C ASP A 188 -2.52 35.11 23.49
N LEU A 189 -2.50 36.27 22.84
CA LEU A 189 -1.92 36.44 21.50
C LEU A 189 -0.61 37.24 21.62
N THR A 190 0.49 36.66 21.16
CA THR A 190 1.87 37.16 21.32
C THR A 190 2.24 38.34 20.42
N HIS A 191 1.28 38.91 19.69
CA HIS A 191 1.54 39.90 18.63
C HIS A 191 2.11 41.24 19.11
N GLN A 192 2.00 41.58 20.41
CA GLN A 192 2.58 42.80 20.96
C GLN A 192 4.12 42.82 20.87
N SER A 193 4.75 41.64 20.84
CA SER A 193 6.20 41.49 20.74
C SER A 193 6.72 41.52 19.30
N LEU A 194 5.83 41.57 18.30
CA LEU A 194 6.20 41.48 16.89
C LEU A 194 6.67 42.86 16.37
N PRO A 195 7.90 42.97 15.82
CA PRO A 195 8.36 44.23 15.23
C PRO A 195 7.59 44.52 13.94
N ASN A 196 7.03 45.72 13.78
CA ASN A 196 6.17 46.09 12.64
C ASN A 196 5.07 45.04 12.35
N PRO A 197 4.04 44.94 13.21
CA PRO A 197 2.97 43.95 13.06
C PRO A 197 2.25 43.98 11.70
N PRO A 198 1.92 45.15 11.12
CA PRO A 198 1.27 45.19 9.81
C PRO A 198 2.08 44.49 8.72
N LEU A 199 3.41 44.67 8.71
CA LEU A 199 4.25 44.07 7.68
C LEU A 199 4.29 42.54 7.80
N HIS A 200 4.47 42.01 9.00
CA HIS A 200 4.46 40.57 9.23
C HIS A 200 3.11 39.94 8.89
N LEU A 201 2.00 40.54 9.32
CA LEU A 201 0.66 40.01 9.06
C LEU A 201 0.25 40.10 7.58
N SER A 202 0.84 41.03 6.82
CA SER A 202 0.66 41.12 5.36
C SER A 202 1.54 40.16 4.56
N SER A 203 2.64 39.67 5.15
CA SER A 203 3.65 38.84 4.47
C SER A 203 3.67 37.38 4.92
N LEU A 204 3.07 37.07 6.07
CA LEU A 204 3.07 35.74 6.70
C LEU A 204 1.65 35.29 7.02
N ARG A 205 1.43 33.98 6.93
CA ARG A 205 0.20 33.36 7.44
C ARG A 205 0.32 33.15 8.95
N CYS A 206 -0.79 33.16 9.68
CA CYS A 206 -0.81 32.84 11.11
C CYS A 206 -0.14 31.47 11.37
N ILE A 207 -0.39 30.48 10.52
CA ILE A 207 0.21 29.14 10.63
C ILE A 207 1.74 29.15 10.46
N ASP A 208 2.31 30.12 9.74
CA ASP A 208 3.76 30.24 9.58
C ASP A 208 4.45 30.55 10.91
N CYS A 209 3.74 31.14 11.87
CA CYS A 209 4.24 31.44 13.22
C CYS A 209 3.69 30.50 14.29
N HIS A 210 2.46 30.02 14.13
CA HIS A 210 1.73 29.26 15.16
C HIS A 210 1.76 27.75 14.97
N ALA A 211 2.14 27.21 13.81
CA ALA A 211 2.40 25.78 13.70
C ALA A 211 3.68 25.40 14.45
N SER A 212 3.69 24.24 15.11
CA SER A 212 4.87 23.70 15.81
C SER A 212 6.09 23.62 14.88
N SER A 213 7.27 24.01 15.38
CA SER A 213 8.52 23.93 14.61
C SER A 213 8.89 22.50 14.15
N GLN A 214 8.36 21.47 14.82
CA GLN A 214 8.59 20.07 14.49
C GLN A 214 7.58 19.51 13.49
N ASP A 215 6.53 20.27 13.17
CA ASP A 215 5.49 19.86 12.25
C ASP A 215 5.73 20.43 10.86
N THR A 216 6.07 19.55 9.93
CA THR A 216 6.29 19.85 8.52
C THR A 216 4.98 19.98 7.73
N THR A 217 3.85 19.57 8.31
CA THR A 217 2.54 19.64 7.66
C THR A 217 1.79 20.94 7.96
N LEU A 218 2.21 21.71 8.98
CA LEU A 218 1.58 22.95 9.45
C LEU A 218 0.17 22.80 10.09
N HIS A 219 -0.21 21.60 10.52
CA HIS A 219 -1.52 21.31 11.11
C HIS A 219 -1.50 21.17 12.64
N ASN A 220 -0.32 21.05 13.25
CA ASN A 220 -0.13 21.10 14.69
C ASN A 220 -0.02 22.55 15.17
N ILE A 221 -1.16 23.21 15.31
CA ILE A 221 -1.24 24.60 15.81
C ILE A 221 -0.93 24.62 17.31
N ALA A 222 0.15 25.31 17.68
CA ALA A 222 0.64 25.42 19.05
C ALA A 222 -0.05 26.58 19.81
N PRO A 223 -0.08 26.52 21.16
CA PRO A 223 -0.46 27.67 21.98
C PRO A 223 0.44 28.88 21.69
N ALA A 224 -0.07 30.10 21.91
CA ALA A 224 0.69 31.31 21.57
C ALA A 224 2.04 31.44 22.30
N LYS A 225 2.15 30.95 23.54
CA LYS A 225 3.41 30.91 24.29
C LYS A 225 4.48 30.02 23.65
N GLU A 226 4.07 29.10 22.79
CA GLU A 226 4.93 28.17 22.06
C GLU A 226 5.02 28.53 20.56
N SER A 227 4.56 29.73 20.18
CA SER A 227 4.77 30.28 18.83
C SER A 227 6.25 30.45 18.53
N LEU A 228 6.58 30.44 17.24
CA LEU A 228 7.96 30.55 16.79
C LEU A 228 8.63 31.84 17.27
N THR A 229 9.91 31.72 17.62
CA THR A 229 10.75 32.85 17.99
C THR A 229 11.36 33.54 16.77
N CYS A 230 11.73 34.81 16.92
CA CYS A 230 12.41 35.58 15.86
C CYS A 230 13.65 34.85 15.33
N LYS A 231 14.43 34.20 16.22
CA LYS A 231 15.64 33.46 15.83
C LYS A 231 15.35 32.26 14.93
N GLN A 232 14.24 31.54 15.15
CA GLN A 232 13.86 30.40 14.31
C GLN A 232 13.46 30.82 12.89
N CYS A 233 12.96 32.05 12.71
CA CYS A 233 12.58 32.57 11.40
C CYS A 233 13.71 33.34 10.70
N HIS A 234 14.57 34.03 11.45
CA HIS A 234 15.63 34.92 10.94
C HIS A 234 17.05 34.35 11.14
N SER A 235 17.21 33.03 11.20
CA SER A 235 18.50 32.33 11.16
C SER A 235 18.96 31.97 9.74
N GLU A 236 20.21 31.54 9.59
CA GLU A 236 20.73 30.97 8.34
C GLU A 236 19.93 29.74 7.89
N GLU A 237 19.56 28.86 8.82
CA GLU A 237 18.60 27.77 8.61
C GLU A 237 17.18 28.27 8.87
N SER A 238 16.68 29.17 8.02
CA SER A 238 15.39 29.84 8.23
C SER A 238 14.21 28.87 8.08
N LEU A 239 13.50 28.63 9.18
CA LEU A 239 12.23 27.86 9.16
C LEU A 239 11.18 28.56 8.30
N LEU A 240 11.25 29.89 8.18
CA LEU A 240 10.37 30.66 7.31
C LEU A 240 10.55 30.25 5.84
N ILE A 241 11.79 30.10 5.36
CA ILE A 241 12.06 29.63 3.99
C ILE A 241 11.52 28.22 3.79
N GLN A 242 11.68 27.34 4.78
CA GLN A 242 11.17 25.97 4.69
C GLN A 242 9.64 25.94 4.60
N ARG A 243 8.94 26.75 5.41
CA ARG A 243 7.47 26.82 5.42
C ARG A 243 6.90 27.50 4.19
N GLN A 244 7.62 28.49 3.67
CA GLN A 244 7.20 29.25 2.51
C GLN A 244 7.66 28.68 1.19
N ASN A 245 8.62 27.75 1.09
CA ASN A 245 9.14 27.21 -0.19
C ASN A 245 9.16 25.67 -0.23
N PHE A 246 8.28 24.98 0.50
CA PHE A 246 8.19 23.52 0.49
C PHE A 246 7.44 22.99 -0.74
N THR A 247 8.06 22.18 -1.61
CA THR A 247 7.34 21.50 -2.71
C THR A 247 6.53 20.31 -2.18
N PRO A 248 5.18 20.28 -2.31
CA PRO A 248 4.40 19.10 -1.95
C PRO A 248 4.82 17.93 -2.83
N VAL A 249 5.22 16.82 -2.20
CA VAL A 249 5.72 15.62 -2.89
C VAL A 249 4.59 14.83 -3.55
N GLU A 250 3.34 15.09 -3.17
CA GLU A 250 2.16 14.34 -3.65
C GLU A 250 1.06 15.28 -4.15
N GLN A 251 0.81 15.26 -5.46
CA GLN A 251 -0.36 15.87 -6.08
C GLN A 251 -1.55 14.90 -6.01
N ASN A 252 -2.09 14.68 -4.81
CA ASN A 252 -3.27 13.82 -4.66
C ASN A 252 -4.54 14.64 -4.94
N LEU A 253 -5.14 14.42 -6.12
CA LEU A 253 -6.48 14.91 -6.46
C LEU A 253 -7.54 14.09 -5.71
N ALA A 254 -8.58 14.72 -5.18
CA ALA A 254 -9.63 13.98 -4.47
C ALA A 254 -10.40 13.04 -5.42
N GLY A 255 -10.78 11.86 -4.92
CA GLY A 255 -11.45 10.83 -5.72
C GLY A 255 -10.55 10.04 -6.68
N SER A 256 -9.26 10.36 -6.79
CA SER A 256 -8.29 9.62 -7.63
C SER A 256 -8.06 8.16 -7.20
N LEU A 257 -8.59 7.77 -6.03
CA LEU A 257 -8.33 6.50 -5.36
C LEU A 257 -9.58 5.64 -5.11
N LEU A 258 -10.74 6.05 -5.62
CA LEU A 258 -11.95 5.22 -5.62
C LEU A 258 -11.71 3.96 -6.48
N ASN A 259 -12.17 2.80 -6.00
CA ASN A 259 -12.03 1.48 -6.65
C ASN A 259 -10.60 0.90 -6.68
N GLN A 260 -9.72 1.40 -5.82
CA GLN A 260 -8.37 0.86 -5.65
C GLN A 260 -8.28 -0.10 -4.45
N GLY A 261 -9.40 -0.53 -3.85
CA GLY A 261 -9.40 -1.44 -2.71
C GLY A 261 -8.87 -0.83 -1.41
N LEU A 262 -8.66 0.49 -1.39
CA LEU A 262 -8.21 1.24 -0.20
C LEU A 262 -9.36 1.59 0.75
N PHE A 263 -10.60 1.54 0.25
CA PHE A 263 -11.83 1.78 1.01
C PHE A 263 -12.77 0.59 0.82
N ASP A 264 -13.84 0.50 1.63
CA ASP A 264 -14.96 -0.39 1.31
C ASP A 264 -15.71 0.16 0.10
N ASP A 265 -15.10 -0.04 -1.06
CA ASP A 265 -15.54 0.47 -2.35
C ASP A 265 -16.95 -0.02 -2.67
N LYS A 266 -17.33 -1.20 -2.16
CA LYS A 266 -18.67 -1.75 -2.30
C LYS A 266 -19.67 -0.99 -1.43
N ALA A 267 -19.39 -0.76 -0.14
CA ALA A 267 -20.28 0.05 0.70
C ALA A 267 -20.39 1.50 0.20
N LEU A 268 -19.31 2.05 -0.36
CA LEU A 268 -19.30 3.39 -0.93
C LEU A 268 -20.07 3.44 -2.25
N GLN A 269 -19.87 2.48 -3.14
CA GLN A 269 -20.67 2.33 -4.38
C GLN A 269 -22.13 2.06 -4.07
N ASP A 270 -22.44 1.21 -3.10
CA ASP A 270 -23.83 0.90 -2.72
C ASP A 270 -24.52 2.14 -2.15
N LYS A 271 -23.81 2.98 -1.37
CA LYS A 271 -24.30 4.31 -0.96
C LYS A 271 -24.50 5.23 -2.16
N LEU A 272 -23.54 5.32 -3.08
CA LEU A 272 -23.63 6.17 -4.28
C LEU A 272 -24.77 5.72 -5.23
N ASN A 273 -24.99 4.42 -5.35
CA ASN A 273 -26.06 3.82 -6.16
C ASN A 273 -27.44 4.01 -5.51
N ALA A 274 -27.53 3.90 -4.18
CA ALA A 274 -28.76 4.13 -3.42
C ALA A 274 -29.22 5.60 -3.43
N LEU A 275 -28.36 6.54 -3.81
CA LEU A 275 -28.63 7.98 -3.89
C LEU A 275 -29.08 8.45 -5.29
N GLY A 276 -29.48 7.54 -6.19
CA GLY A 276 -30.08 7.90 -7.48
C GLY A 276 -29.20 7.76 -8.72
N GLY A 277 -28.10 6.99 -8.62
CA GLY A 277 -27.44 6.33 -9.74
C GLY A 277 -26.68 7.21 -10.75
N ILE A 278 -25.36 7.07 -10.80
CA ILE A 278 -24.59 7.38 -12.01
C ILE A 278 -25.09 6.41 -13.11
N PRO A 279 -25.58 6.87 -14.27
CA PRO A 279 -26.00 5.97 -15.34
C PRO A 279 -24.83 5.10 -15.78
N ALA A 280 -25.07 3.79 -15.92
CA ALA A 280 -24.09 2.75 -16.25
C ALA A 280 -23.33 2.93 -17.59
N GLU A 281 -23.49 4.06 -18.28
CA GLU A 281 -22.75 4.41 -19.50
C GLU A 281 -21.71 5.52 -19.32
N LYS A 282 -21.73 6.28 -18.22
CA LYS A 282 -20.57 7.09 -17.85
C LYS A 282 -19.58 6.17 -17.16
N GLN A 283 -18.71 5.56 -17.96
CA GLN A 283 -17.46 5.03 -17.43
C GLN A 283 -16.80 6.17 -16.67
N ILE A 284 -16.79 6.08 -15.34
CA ILE A 284 -15.72 6.61 -14.50
C ILE A 284 -14.47 6.35 -15.32
N GLN A 285 -13.76 7.39 -15.76
CA GLN A 285 -12.48 7.14 -16.40
C GLN A 285 -11.58 6.58 -15.30
N TRP A 286 -11.60 5.26 -15.24
CA TRP A 286 -10.65 4.44 -14.56
C TRP A 286 -9.30 4.95 -15.03
N VAL A 287 -8.51 5.48 -14.11
CA VAL A 287 -7.08 5.29 -14.22
C VAL A 287 -6.92 3.78 -14.06
N LYS A 288 -7.11 3.01 -15.14
CA LYS A 288 -6.63 1.63 -15.24
C LYS A 288 -5.18 1.74 -14.80
N GLY A 289 -4.83 1.13 -13.66
CA GLY A 289 -3.54 1.31 -12.97
C GLY A 289 -2.48 1.71 -13.98
N THR A 290 -2.17 3.01 -14.00
CA THR A 290 -1.44 3.58 -15.13
C THR A 290 -0.06 2.96 -15.06
N LEU A 291 0.28 2.18 -16.09
CA LEU A 291 1.57 1.51 -16.22
C LEU A 291 2.75 2.52 -16.35
N PHE A 292 2.51 3.82 -16.10
CA PHE A 292 3.38 4.93 -16.45
C PHE A 292 3.23 6.16 -15.52
N THR A 293 2.84 6.00 -14.24
CA THR A 293 3.00 7.09 -13.24
C THR A 293 4.31 6.90 -12.47
N ASN A 294 4.98 8.00 -12.10
CA ASN A 294 6.21 7.97 -11.30
C ASN A 294 5.96 7.72 -9.80
N SER A 295 4.70 7.51 -9.42
CA SER A 295 4.28 7.10 -8.09
C SER A 295 3.74 5.67 -8.18
N TYR A 296 4.37 4.74 -7.44
CA TYR A 296 3.75 3.46 -7.12
C TYR A 296 3.26 3.56 -5.67
N MET A 297 1.94 3.49 -5.50
CA MET A 297 1.31 3.41 -4.20
C MET A 297 0.69 2.02 -4.06
N ILE A 298 1.02 1.35 -2.95
CA ILE A 298 0.60 -0.02 -2.67
C ILE A 298 -0.93 -0.06 -2.52
N GLY A 299 -1.59 -1.01 -3.19
CA GLY A 299 -3.05 -1.07 -3.30
C GLY A 299 -3.66 -0.03 -4.26
N ALA A 300 -3.08 1.17 -4.35
CA ALA A 300 -3.62 2.29 -5.11
C ALA A 300 -3.40 2.25 -6.64
N ASN A 301 -2.27 1.69 -7.10
CA ASN A 301 -1.83 1.81 -8.50
C ASN A 301 -1.57 0.43 -9.15
N GLY A 302 -2.08 -0.64 -8.53
CA GLY A 302 -1.94 -2.02 -9.01
C GLY A 302 -2.82 -2.31 -10.23
N ASP A 303 -2.40 -3.25 -11.07
CA ASP A 303 -3.21 -3.72 -12.20
C ASP A 303 -3.97 -5.00 -11.81
N ILE A 304 -5.29 -4.88 -11.71
CA ILE A 304 -6.20 -5.98 -11.33
C ILE A 304 -6.05 -7.24 -12.19
N ARG A 305 -5.54 -7.13 -13.43
CA ARG A 305 -5.27 -8.29 -14.29
C ARG A 305 -4.12 -9.11 -13.74
N TRP A 306 -3.07 -8.46 -13.25
CA TRP A 306 -1.94 -9.12 -12.61
C TRP A 306 -2.38 -9.81 -11.32
N ASP A 307 -3.18 -9.13 -10.50
CA ASP A 307 -3.71 -9.70 -9.26
C ASP A 307 -4.56 -10.94 -9.53
N LYS A 308 -5.53 -10.85 -10.45
CA LYS A 308 -6.34 -12.00 -10.87
C LYS A 308 -5.49 -13.14 -11.40
N THR A 309 -4.47 -12.84 -12.19
CA THR A 309 -3.54 -13.85 -12.73
C THR A 309 -2.80 -14.56 -11.60
N ILE A 310 -2.21 -13.82 -10.67
CA ILE A 310 -1.45 -14.37 -9.54
C ILE A 310 -2.37 -15.18 -8.62
N ILE A 311 -3.56 -14.69 -8.29
CA ILE A 311 -4.55 -15.41 -7.49
C ILE A 311 -4.95 -16.71 -8.17
N THR A 312 -5.25 -16.67 -9.47
CA THR A 312 -5.65 -17.85 -10.25
C THR A 312 -4.53 -18.88 -10.33
N LEU A 313 -3.28 -18.45 -10.60
CA LEU A 313 -2.12 -19.34 -10.63
C LEU A 313 -1.85 -19.96 -9.25
N THR A 314 -1.94 -19.17 -8.19
CA THR A 314 -1.72 -19.63 -6.81
C THR A 314 -2.81 -20.63 -6.39
N GLY A 315 -4.08 -20.31 -6.62
CA GLY A 315 -5.21 -21.20 -6.32
C GLY A 315 -5.18 -22.48 -7.15
N GLY A 316 -4.90 -22.38 -8.45
CA GLY A 316 -4.76 -23.53 -9.33
C GLY A 316 -3.60 -24.45 -8.93
N LEU A 317 -2.44 -23.88 -8.58
CA LEU A 317 -1.30 -24.64 -8.07
C LEU A 317 -1.63 -25.32 -6.73
N PHE A 318 -2.29 -24.61 -5.80
CA PHE A 318 -2.71 -25.19 -4.53
C PHE A 318 -3.63 -26.40 -4.73
N LEU A 319 -4.67 -26.27 -5.58
CA LEU A 319 -5.59 -27.36 -5.90
C LEU A 319 -4.87 -28.54 -6.55
N LEU A 320 -3.93 -28.28 -7.47
CA LEU A 320 -3.11 -29.30 -8.10
C LEU A 320 -2.26 -30.06 -7.08
N LEU A 321 -1.55 -29.35 -6.20
CA LEU A 321 -0.69 -29.96 -5.17
C LEU A 321 -1.51 -30.73 -4.13
N PHE A 322 -2.68 -30.20 -3.76
CA PHE A 322 -3.62 -30.86 -2.86
C PHE A 322 -4.15 -32.15 -3.47
N GLY A 323 -4.63 -32.11 -4.73
CA GLY A 323 -5.06 -33.30 -5.47
C GLY A 323 -3.94 -34.34 -5.64
N HIS A 324 -2.72 -33.89 -5.97
CA HIS A 324 -1.54 -34.74 -6.03
C HIS A 324 -1.28 -35.43 -4.67
N GLY A 325 -1.32 -34.67 -3.58
CA GLY A 325 -1.20 -35.20 -2.22
C GLY A 325 -2.26 -36.25 -1.87
N LEU A 326 -3.52 -36.01 -2.22
CA LEU A 326 -4.62 -36.96 -1.99
C LEU A 326 -4.41 -38.28 -2.77
N ILE A 327 -4.06 -38.21 -4.05
CA ILE A 327 -3.77 -39.40 -4.86
C ILE A 327 -2.61 -40.20 -4.24
N ARG A 328 -1.58 -39.50 -3.74
CA ARG A 328 -0.45 -40.13 -3.05
C ARG A 328 -0.90 -40.86 -1.78
N LEU A 329 -1.76 -40.27 -0.95
CA LEU A 329 -2.28 -40.90 0.27
C LEU A 329 -3.13 -42.15 -0.05
N VAL A 330 -4.00 -42.07 -1.05
CA VAL A 330 -4.85 -43.21 -1.49
C VAL A 330 -4.01 -44.34 -2.06
N THR A 331 -2.98 -44.03 -2.85
CA THR A 331 -2.09 -45.05 -3.42
C THR A 331 -1.15 -45.63 -2.36
N ALA A 332 -0.74 -44.85 -1.35
CA ALA A 332 0.09 -45.32 -0.25
C ALA A 332 -0.65 -46.29 0.69
N SER A 333 -1.94 -46.04 0.99
CA SER A 333 -2.74 -46.93 1.84
C SER A 333 -2.86 -48.33 1.25
N LYS A 334 -3.02 -48.43 -0.08
CA LYS A 334 -3.06 -49.70 -0.83
C LYS A 334 -1.72 -50.47 -0.81
N ARG A 335 -0.62 -49.83 -0.41
CA ARG A 335 0.75 -50.40 -0.45
C ARG A 335 1.40 -50.55 0.92
N ARG A 336 0.62 -50.36 1.99
CA ARG A 336 1.11 -50.41 3.37
C ARG A 336 1.75 -51.76 3.73
N SER A 337 1.31 -52.86 3.11
CA SER A 337 1.88 -54.20 3.31
C SER A 337 3.30 -54.37 2.75
N LEU A 338 3.66 -53.71 1.64
CA LEU A 338 4.97 -53.83 0.98
C LEU A 338 6.09 -53.10 1.74
N THR A 339 5.75 -52.02 2.46
CA THR A 339 6.72 -51.20 3.22
C THR A 339 6.87 -51.62 4.68
N ALA A 340 6.12 -52.64 5.12
CA ALA A 340 6.16 -53.16 6.49
C ALA A 340 7.46 -53.91 6.80
N ALA A 341 8.14 -54.43 5.77
CA ALA A 341 9.41 -55.17 5.88
C ALA A 341 10.67 -54.28 5.85
N MET A 342 10.54 -52.95 5.87
CA MET A 342 11.67 -52.00 5.79
C MET A 342 12.03 -51.43 7.17
N SER A 343 13.33 -51.26 7.43
CA SER A 343 13.86 -50.65 8.65
C SER A 343 14.03 -49.13 8.51
N TRP A 344 13.86 -48.40 9.61
CA TRP A 344 14.12 -46.97 9.66
C TRP A 344 15.60 -46.69 9.95
N HIS A 345 16.22 -45.87 9.12
CA HIS A 345 17.58 -45.37 9.32
C HIS A 345 17.56 -43.87 9.59
N LYS A 346 18.53 -43.40 10.38
CA LYS A 346 18.73 -41.98 10.69
C LYS A 346 20.18 -41.58 10.40
N THR A 347 20.36 -40.47 9.71
CA THR A 347 21.69 -39.90 9.43
C THR A 347 21.68 -38.41 9.75
N TYR A 348 22.68 -37.94 10.50
CA TYR A 348 22.81 -36.52 10.78
C TYR A 348 23.26 -35.77 9.53
N LEU A 349 22.40 -34.89 8.99
CA LEU A 349 22.68 -34.14 7.76
C LEU A 349 22.57 -32.62 7.97
N TYR A 350 21.67 -32.15 8.82
CA TYR A 350 21.41 -30.72 8.96
C TYR A 350 22.04 -30.19 10.24
N THR A 351 23.05 -29.34 10.11
CA THR A 351 23.78 -28.76 11.26
C THR A 351 22.92 -27.75 12.02
N LEU A 352 23.22 -27.53 13.31
CA LEU A 352 22.45 -26.59 14.13
C LEU A 352 22.41 -25.16 13.54
N PRO A 353 23.52 -24.56 13.08
CA PRO A 353 23.50 -23.22 12.48
C PRO A 353 22.56 -23.11 11.28
N VAL A 354 22.56 -24.12 10.39
CA VAL A 354 21.69 -24.16 9.21
C VAL A 354 20.22 -24.25 9.61
N ARG A 355 19.88 -25.02 10.65
CA ARG A 355 18.50 -25.16 11.13
C ARG A 355 17.99 -23.88 11.77
N VAL A 356 18.78 -23.26 12.65
CA VAL A 356 18.42 -21.97 13.29
C VAL A 356 18.21 -20.89 12.24
N TRP A 357 19.17 -20.76 11.31
CA TRP A 357 19.07 -19.83 10.20
C TRP A 357 17.79 -20.07 9.37
N HIS A 358 17.52 -21.32 9.02
CA HIS A 358 16.36 -21.66 8.20
C HIS A 358 15.04 -21.28 8.86
N TRP A 359 14.85 -21.57 10.15
CA TRP A 359 13.61 -21.24 10.87
C TRP A 359 13.42 -19.74 11.04
N LEU A 360 14.49 -18.99 11.31
CA LEU A 360 14.45 -17.52 11.33
C LEU A 360 14.06 -16.95 9.96
N ASN A 361 14.68 -17.47 8.89
CA ASN A 361 14.37 -17.08 7.52
C ASN A 361 12.92 -17.40 7.15
N ALA A 362 12.43 -18.60 7.50
CA ALA A 362 11.06 -19.02 7.25
C ALA A 362 10.04 -18.13 7.97
N LEU A 363 10.29 -17.78 9.24
CA LEU A 363 9.44 -16.87 10.00
C LEU A 363 9.38 -15.49 9.33
N CYS A 364 10.54 -14.92 8.99
CA CYS A 364 10.59 -13.60 8.34
C CYS A 364 9.86 -13.62 6.99
N PHE A 365 10.05 -14.68 6.21
CA PHE A 365 9.41 -14.81 4.90
C PHE A 365 7.88 -14.90 4.99
N ILE A 366 7.34 -15.65 5.96
CA ILE A 366 5.89 -15.72 6.20
C ILE A 366 5.36 -14.35 6.62
N LEU A 367 6.02 -13.68 7.57
CA LEU A 367 5.60 -12.36 8.04
C LEU A 367 5.65 -11.31 6.92
N LEU A 368 6.66 -11.35 6.05
CA LEU A 368 6.78 -10.47 4.87
C LEU A 368 5.71 -10.74 3.83
N LEU A 369 5.37 -12.01 3.57
CA LEU A 369 4.26 -12.34 2.67
C LEU A 369 2.92 -11.87 3.23
N VAL A 370 2.65 -12.12 4.52
CA VAL A 370 1.39 -11.70 5.16
C VAL A 370 1.27 -10.19 5.20
N SER A 371 2.31 -9.48 5.66
CA SER A 371 2.32 -8.01 5.66
C SER A 371 2.28 -7.44 4.24
N GLY A 372 2.97 -8.04 3.28
CA GLY A 372 2.94 -7.62 1.88
C GLY A 372 1.54 -7.77 1.25
N VAL A 373 0.84 -8.88 1.53
CA VAL A 373 -0.56 -9.07 1.12
C VAL A 373 -1.48 -8.07 1.83
N GLY A 374 -1.27 -7.86 3.14
CA GLY A 374 -2.01 -6.88 3.92
C GLY A 374 -1.86 -5.46 3.38
N MET A 375 -0.65 -5.08 2.97
CA MET A 375 -0.39 -3.81 2.30
C MET A 375 -1.02 -3.77 0.91
N HIS A 376 -0.80 -4.79 0.07
CA HIS A 376 -1.24 -4.84 -1.32
C HIS A 376 -2.76 -4.77 -1.48
N PHE A 377 -3.51 -5.41 -0.58
CA PHE A 377 -4.98 -5.39 -0.59
C PHE A 377 -5.58 -4.46 0.47
N ALA A 378 -4.76 -3.61 1.11
CA ALA A 378 -5.15 -2.66 2.14
C ALA A 378 -6.10 -3.24 3.22
N GLN A 379 -5.77 -4.44 3.71
CA GLN A 379 -6.58 -5.14 4.71
C GLN A 379 -6.26 -4.58 6.11
N GLY A 380 -7.25 -4.11 6.87
CA GLY A 380 -7.01 -3.64 8.25
C GLY A 380 -6.19 -2.35 8.35
N GLU A 381 -5.47 -2.15 9.46
CA GLU A 381 -4.66 -0.94 9.67
C GLU A 381 -3.35 -1.02 8.87
N LEU A 382 -3.28 -0.28 7.76
CA LEU A 382 -2.14 -0.32 6.84
C LEU A 382 -0.81 0.06 7.50
N ALA A 383 -0.81 1.04 8.42
CA ALA A 383 0.39 1.48 9.13
C ALA A 383 1.08 0.31 9.85
N THR A 384 0.29 -0.52 10.53
CA THR A 384 0.77 -1.72 11.21
C THR A 384 1.42 -2.70 10.23
N TRP A 385 0.85 -2.89 9.04
CA TRP A 385 1.46 -3.76 8.03
C TRP A 385 2.75 -3.19 7.45
N VAL A 386 2.81 -1.88 7.19
CA VAL A 386 4.02 -1.20 6.70
C VAL A 386 5.15 -1.31 7.71
N ASP A 387 4.88 -1.01 8.98
CA ASP A 387 5.86 -1.09 10.05
C ASP A 387 6.39 -2.52 10.23
N LEU A 388 5.49 -3.51 10.24
CA LEU A 388 5.85 -4.92 10.29
C LEU A 388 6.70 -5.32 9.06
N HIS A 389 6.30 -4.92 7.86
CA HIS A 389 7.00 -5.28 6.62
C HIS A 389 8.41 -4.69 6.60
N ASN A 390 8.56 -3.41 6.96
CA ASN A 390 9.84 -2.72 6.98
C ASN A 390 10.77 -3.33 8.03
N PHE A 391 10.27 -3.53 9.26
CA PHE A 391 11.06 -4.13 10.34
C PHE A 391 11.54 -5.54 9.97
N VAL A 392 10.65 -6.41 9.48
CA VAL A 392 10.99 -7.78 9.10
C VAL A 392 11.88 -7.80 7.84
N GLY A 393 11.72 -6.84 6.92
CA GLY A 393 12.55 -6.72 5.72
C GLY A 393 14.01 -6.42 6.06
N ILE A 394 14.26 -5.53 7.02
CA ILE A 394 15.62 -5.28 7.54
C ILE A 394 16.16 -6.51 8.27
N ALA A 395 15.33 -7.20 9.08
CA ALA A 395 15.74 -8.45 9.72
C ALA A 395 16.14 -9.53 8.69
N LEU A 396 15.41 -9.65 7.58
CA LEU A 396 15.73 -10.57 6.50
C LEU A 396 17.09 -10.26 5.86
N CYS A 397 17.48 -8.98 5.74
CA CYS A 397 18.80 -8.61 5.24
C CYS A 397 19.92 -9.21 6.10
N ILE A 398 19.80 -9.10 7.43
CA ILE A 398 20.76 -9.67 8.39
C ILE A 398 20.78 -11.20 8.30
N ILE A 399 19.60 -11.83 8.24
CA ILE A 399 19.47 -13.29 8.11
C ILE A 399 20.06 -13.78 6.79
N TRP A 400 19.91 -13.03 5.70
CA TRP A 400 20.52 -13.38 4.42
C TRP A 400 22.06 -13.25 4.46
N LEU A 401 22.62 -12.25 5.14
CA LEU A 401 24.08 -12.18 5.35
C LEU A 401 24.58 -13.35 6.21
N MET A 402 23.81 -13.77 7.22
CA MET A 402 24.10 -14.98 8.01
C MET A 402 24.12 -16.24 7.14
N PHE A 403 23.22 -16.37 6.16
CA PHE A 403 23.24 -17.47 5.18
C PHE A 403 24.58 -17.53 4.43
N ILE A 404 25.01 -16.39 3.90
CA ILE A 404 26.28 -16.28 3.17
C ILE A 404 27.44 -16.69 4.07
N LEU A 405 27.49 -16.19 5.31
CA LEU A 405 28.52 -16.55 6.27
C LEU A 405 28.55 -18.06 6.58
N ILE A 406 27.41 -18.68 6.86
CA ILE A 406 27.32 -20.13 7.12
C ILE A 406 27.84 -20.94 5.92
N ASN A 407 27.56 -20.49 4.70
CA ASN A 407 28.03 -21.15 3.49
C ASN A 407 29.53 -20.98 3.27
N LEU A 408 30.09 -19.80 3.55
CA LEU A 408 31.53 -19.55 3.50
C LEU A 408 32.30 -20.37 4.54
N LEU A 409 31.71 -20.61 5.72
CA LEU A 409 32.28 -21.42 6.80
C LEU A 409 32.20 -22.95 6.55
N GLY A 410 31.76 -23.39 5.37
CA GLY A 410 31.87 -24.78 4.93
C GLY A 410 30.58 -25.44 4.44
N ASN A 411 29.41 -24.83 4.64
CA ASN A 411 28.14 -25.40 4.14
C ASN A 411 27.90 -25.14 2.64
N GLY A 412 28.67 -24.24 2.01
CA GLY A 412 28.48 -23.78 0.64
C GLY A 412 28.62 -24.86 -0.44
N HIS A 413 29.38 -25.93 -0.17
CA HIS A 413 29.61 -26.99 -1.15
C HIS A 413 28.33 -27.71 -1.61
N HIS A 414 27.27 -27.72 -0.79
CA HIS A 414 25.96 -28.28 -1.17
C HIS A 414 25.22 -27.46 -2.24
N TYR A 415 25.62 -26.22 -2.49
CA TYR A 415 24.99 -25.32 -3.47
C TYR A 415 25.73 -25.30 -4.82
N ILE A 416 26.82 -26.06 -4.96
CA ILE A 416 27.57 -26.17 -6.21
C ILE A 416 26.87 -27.15 -7.16
N ILE A 417 26.39 -26.63 -8.29
CA ILE A 417 25.64 -27.42 -9.28
C ILE A 417 26.60 -28.17 -10.20
N ARG A 418 26.46 -29.50 -10.27
CA ARG A 418 27.20 -30.32 -11.23
C ARG A 418 26.55 -30.25 -12.61
N ILE A 419 27.16 -29.53 -13.57
CA ILE A 419 26.56 -29.33 -14.91
C ILE A 419 26.53 -30.62 -15.74
N SER A 420 27.54 -31.49 -15.62
CA SER A 420 27.62 -32.74 -16.37
C SER A 420 26.41 -33.64 -16.09
N GLY A 421 25.63 -33.98 -17.13
CA GLY A 421 24.45 -34.85 -17.01
C GLY A 421 23.26 -34.25 -16.24
N LEU A 422 23.25 -32.93 -16.02
CA LEU A 422 22.22 -32.24 -15.24
C LEU A 422 20.81 -32.44 -15.82
N LEU A 423 20.64 -32.28 -17.14
CA LEU A 423 19.34 -32.45 -17.80
C LEU A 423 18.75 -33.85 -17.59
N GLY A 424 19.58 -34.89 -17.67
CA GLY A 424 19.15 -36.27 -17.42
C GLY A 424 18.72 -36.50 -15.97
N ARG A 425 19.44 -35.90 -15.00
CA ARG A 425 19.07 -35.96 -13.58
C ARG A 425 17.78 -35.21 -13.28
N ILE A 426 17.60 -34.01 -13.84
CA ILE A 426 16.35 -33.24 -13.77
C ILE A 426 15.19 -34.08 -14.31
N TYR A 427 15.34 -34.63 -15.51
CA TYR A 427 14.29 -35.45 -16.13
C TYR A 427 13.88 -36.64 -15.27
N ARG A 428 14.84 -37.40 -14.72
CA ARG A 428 14.55 -38.53 -13.82
C ARG A 428 13.81 -38.08 -12.57
N GLN A 429 14.25 -36.98 -11.96
CA GLN A 429 13.63 -36.43 -10.76
C GLN A 429 12.21 -35.90 -11.03
N THR A 430 12.01 -35.21 -12.15
CA THR A 430 10.69 -34.71 -12.58
C THR A 430 9.74 -35.87 -12.88
N ARG A 431 10.19 -36.90 -13.62
CA ARG A 431 9.41 -38.12 -13.89
C ARG A 431 9.00 -38.83 -12.59
N TYR A 432 9.90 -38.86 -11.60
CA TYR A 432 9.59 -39.42 -10.30
C TYR A 432 8.43 -38.66 -9.62
N TYR A 433 8.50 -37.34 -9.50
CA TYR A 433 7.45 -36.57 -8.85
C TYR A 433 6.12 -36.56 -9.60
N LEU A 434 6.12 -36.64 -10.94
CA LEU A 434 4.90 -36.66 -11.74
C LEU A 434 4.23 -38.04 -11.81
N TYR A 435 5.01 -39.13 -11.73
CA TYR A 435 4.49 -40.49 -11.93
C TYR A 435 5.08 -41.52 -10.96
N GLY A 436 6.41 -41.57 -10.82
CA GLY A 436 7.10 -42.59 -10.03
C GLY A 436 6.63 -42.70 -8.59
N ILE A 437 6.38 -41.55 -7.93
CA ILE A 437 5.89 -41.47 -6.55
C ILE A 437 4.53 -42.14 -6.36
N PHE A 438 3.66 -42.14 -7.38
CA PHE A 438 2.38 -42.83 -7.35
C PHE A 438 2.50 -44.33 -7.60
N THR A 439 3.58 -44.79 -8.22
CA THR A 439 3.88 -46.22 -8.45
C THR A 439 4.75 -46.84 -7.35
N GLY A 440 5.32 -46.02 -6.46
CA GLY A 440 6.13 -46.51 -5.34
C GLY A 440 7.53 -46.88 -5.81
N ALA A 441 7.96 -46.32 -6.94
CA ALA A 441 9.32 -46.39 -7.40
C ALA A 441 10.26 -45.84 -6.31
N GLU A 442 11.49 -46.33 -6.27
CA GLU A 442 12.51 -45.77 -5.40
C GLU A 442 12.88 -44.34 -5.84
N HIS A 443 13.21 -43.50 -4.87
CA HIS A 443 13.58 -42.11 -5.15
C HIS A 443 14.93 -42.09 -5.92
N PRO A 444 15.06 -41.36 -7.05
CA PRO A 444 16.22 -41.51 -7.95
C PRO A 444 17.57 -41.09 -7.35
N GLU A 445 17.55 -40.23 -6.34
CA GLU A 445 18.74 -39.65 -5.71
C GLU A 445 18.56 -39.70 -4.18
N HIS A 446 19.53 -40.23 -3.44
CA HIS A 446 19.47 -40.34 -1.99
C HIS A 446 20.37 -39.28 -1.31
N PRO A 447 19.89 -38.60 -0.26
CA PRO A 447 20.71 -37.64 0.47
C PRO A 447 21.93 -38.31 1.11
N THR A 448 23.10 -37.70 0.92
CA THR A 448 24.37 -38.10 1.55
C THR A 448 24.98 -36.93 2.29
N ALA A 449 26.01 -37.19 3.10
CA ALA A 449 26.74 -36.14 3.82
C ALA A 449 27.31 -35.06 2.87
N ASN A 450 27.72 -35.44 1.67
CA ASN A 450 28.32 -34.54 0.67
C ASN A 450 27.28 -33.91 -0.27
N ASN A 451 26.16 -34.58 -0.52
CA ASN A 451 25.08 -34.04 -1.35
C ASN A 451 23.72 -34.29 -0.69
N LYS A 452 23.20 -33.22 -0.07
CA LYS A 452 21.95 -33.26 0.72
C LYS A 452 20.70 -33.10 -0.13
N PHE A 453 20.84 -32.58 -1.35
CA PHE A 453 19.70 -32.11 -2.14
C PHE A 453 19.55 -32.93 -3.41
N ASN A 454 18.29 -33.21 -3.78
CA ASN A 454 18.03 -33.69 -5.14
C ASN A 454 18.28 -32.54 -6.15
N PRO A 455 18.48 -32.85 -7.45
CA PRO A 455 18.79 -31.84 -8.47
C PRO A 455 17.76 -30.71 -8.59
N LEU A 456 16.46 -31.00 -8.45
CA LEU A 456 15.40 -29.98 -8.51
C LEU A 456 15.42 -29.07 -7.28
N GLN A 457 15.60 -29.66 -6.09
CA GLN A 457 15.75 -28.93 -4.84
C GLN A 457 16.98 -28.04 -4.85
N GLN A 458 18.13 -28.59 -5.28
CA GLN A 458 19.38 -27.84 -5.35
C GLN A 458 19.24 -26.60 -6.26
N LEU A 459 18.68 -26.78 -7.46
CA LEU A 459 18.42 -25.68 -8.38
C LEU A 459 17.44 -24.66 -7.79
N GLY A 460 16.36 -25.12 -7.17
CA GLY A 460 15.39 -24.25 -6.51
C GLY A 460 16.01 -23.43 -5.39
N TYR A 461 16.81 -24.04 -4.51
CA TYR A 461 17.45 -23.35 -3.40
C TYR A 461 18.53 -22.37 -3.87
N VAL A 462 19.31 -22.72 -4.89
CA VAL A 462 20.27 -21.80 -5.50
C VAL A 462 19.55 -20.60 -6.11
N ALA A 463 18.51 -20.84 -6.93
CA ALA A 463 17.73 -19.77 -7.54
C ALA A 463 17.07 -18.87 -6.49
N VAL A 464 16.44 -19.43 -5.46
CA VAL A 464 15.77 -18.63 -4.44
C VAL A 464 16.78 -17.83 -3.61
N MET A 465 17.82 -18.48 -3.08
CA MET A 465 18.71 -17.84 -2.10
C MET A 465 19.79 -16.93 -2.70
N TYR A 466 20.22 -17.21 -3.94
CA TYR A 466 21.28 -16.44 -4.60
C TYR A 466 20.77 -15.52 -5.71
N LEU A 467 19.49 -15.60 -6.09
CA LEU A 467 18.90 -14.71 -7.10
C LEU A 467 17.62 -14.03 -6.59
N VAL A 468 16.57 -14.78 -6.22
CA VAL A 468 15.26 -14.19 -5.89
C VAL A 468 15.30 -13.36 -4.60
N VAL A 469 15.83 -13.91 -3.50
CA VAL A 469 15.91 -13.21 -2.20
C VAL A 469 16.80 -11.97 -2.27
N PRO A 470 18.02 -12.00 -2.87
CA PRO A 470 18.81 -10.79 -3.07
C PRO A 470 18.07 -9.72 -3.88
N LEU A 471 17.38 -10.11 -4.95
CA LEU A 471 16.60 -9.15 -5.74
C LEU A 471 15.41 -8.59 -4.96
N LEU A 472 14.74 -9.40 -4.12
CA LEU A 472 13.70 -8.92 -3.20
C LEU A 472 14.25 -7.90 -2.20
N ILE A 473 15.42 -8.18 -1.62
CA ILE A 473 16.09 -7.26 -0.69
C ILE A 473 16.43 -5.95 -1.40
N VAL A 474 17.08 -6.00 -2.56
CA VAL A 474 17.47 -4.79 -3.32
C VAL A 474 16.24 -3.96 -3.70
N THR A 475 15.21 -4.59 -4.26
CA THR A 475 13.99 -3.89 -4.64
C THR A 475 13.22 -3.35 -3.43
N GLY A 476 13.17 -4.09 -2.33
CA GLY A 476 12.55 -3.64 -1.08
C GLY A 476 13.29 -2.45 -0.44
N LEU A 477 14.63 -2.47 -0.43
CA LEU A 477 15.44 -1.35 0.06
C LEU A 477 15.28 -0.10 -0.81
N LEU A 478 15.19 -0.25 -2.13
CA LEU A 478 14.91 0.86 -3.05
C LEU A 478 13.51 1.45 -2.84
N MET A 479 12.52 0.63 -2.46
CA MET A 479 11.19 1.12 -2.07
C MET A 479 11.20 1.80 -0.71
N LEU A 480 11.95 1.27 0.27
CA LEU A 480 12.08 1.84 1.61
C LEU A 480 12.82 3.19 1.60
N TYR A 481 13.90 3.29 0.81
CA TYR A 481 14.69 4.50 0.64
C TYR A 481 14.52 5.06 -0.77
N SER A 482 13.32 5.57 -1.06
CA SER A 482 12.89 5.91 -2.42
C SER A 482 13.74 6.96 -3.13
N ASP A 483 14.52 7.75 -2.39
CA ASP A 483 15.42 8.78 -2.92
C ASP A 483 16.61 8.19 -3.71
N TYR A 484 16.99 6.94 -3.42
CA TYR A 484 18.02 6.22 -4.18
C TYR A 484 17.47 5.52 -5.42
N THR A 485 16.15 5.50 -5.62
CA THR A 485 15.57 4.93 -6.83
C THR A 485 15.78 5.90 -8.00
N PRO A 486 16.43 5.48 -9.10
CA PRO A 486 16.61 6.33 -10.27
C PRO A 486 15.27 6.86 -10.78
N ALA A 487 15.25 8.11 -11.26
CA ALA A 487 14.02 8.69 -11.83
C ALA A 487 13.49 7.86 -13.01
N THR A 488 14.39 7.29 -13.81
CA THR A 488 14.04 6.39 -14.92
C THR A 488 14.91 5.13 -14.95
N LEU A 489 14.32 4.01 -15.35
CA LEU A 489 14.96 2.72 -15.61
C LEU A 489 14.40 2.16 -16.92
N PHE A 490 15.27 1.81 -17.87
CA PHE A 490 14.89 1.30 -19.20
C PHE A 490 13.89 2.20 -19.96
N GLY A 491 13.94 3.52 -19.73
CA GLY A 491 13.00 4.48 -20.33
C GLY A 491 11.63 4.56 -19.66
N LEU A 492 11.42 3.84 -18.55
CA LEU A 492 10.21 3.85 -17.74
C LEU A 492 10.45 4.55 -16.39
N PRO A 493 9.42 5.00 -15.67
CA PRO A 493 9.57 5.54 -14.32
C PRO A 493 10.23 4.52 -13.38
N GLY A 494 11.34 4.89 -12.72
CA GLY A 494 12.15 3.90 -12.00
C GLY A 494 11.45 3.29 -10.78
N LYS A 495 10.71 4.10 -10.01
CA LYS A 495 9.91 3.64 -8.86
C LYS A 495 8.89 2.57 -9.25
N LEU A 496 8.29 2.71 -10.43
CA LEU A 496 7.36 1.74 -10.99
C LEU A 496 8.05 0.40 -11.30
N VAL A 497 9.18 0.45 -12.01
CA VAL A 497 9.94 -0.76 -12.38
C VAL A 497 10.35 -1.53 -11.13
N VAL A 498 10.84 -0.83 -10.10
CA VAL A 498 11.22 -1.43 -8.82
C VAL A 498 10.02 -2.11 -8.16
N ALA A 499 8.88 -1.42 -8.07
CA ALA A 499 7.69 -1.93 -7.41
C ALA A 499 7.11 -3.18 -8.08
N TYR A 500 6.93 -3.16 -9.41
CA TYR A 500 6.44 -4.32 -10.15
C TYR A 500 7.41 -5.49 -10.11
N THR A 501 8.72 -5.21 -10.08
CA THR A 501 9.73 -6.24 -9.90
C THR A 501 9.61 -6.87 -8.50
N HIS A 502 9.47 -6.05 -7.45
CA HIS A 502 9.27 -6.53 -6.09
C HIS A 502 8.02 -7.41 -5.97
N TYR A 503 6.89 -6.94 -6.52
CA TYR A 503 5.64 -7.69 -6.53
C TYR A 503 5.75 -9.02 -7.29
N GLY A 504 6.35 -9.01 -8.49
CA GLY A 504 6.58 -10.23 -9.27
C GLY A 504 7.48 -11.24 -8.54
N LEU A 505 8.54 -10.77 -7.89
CA LEU A 505 9.42 -11.61 -7.07
C LEU A 505 8.70 -12.18 -5.83
N ALA A 506 7.82 -11.40 -5.21
CA ALA A 506 6.98 -11.85 -4.10
C ALA A 506 5.98 -12.94 -4.56
N ALA A 507 5.40 -12.79 -5.75
CA ALA A 507 4.54 -13.81 -6.34
C ALA A 507 5.29 -15.11 -6.66
N ILE A 508 6.48 -15.03 -7.27
CA ILE A 508 7.35 -16.20 -7.51
C ILE A 508 7.69 -16.89 -6.19
N SER A 509 8.01 -16.10 -5.17
CA SER A 509 8.30 -16.54 -3.80
C SER A 509 7.13 -17.28 -3.15
N LEU A 510 5.90 -16.79 -3.32
CA LEU A 510 4.68 -17.45 -2.85
C LEU A 510 4.47 -18.81 -3.54
N LEU A 511 4.62 -18.87 -4.87
CA LEU A 511 4.50 -20.14 -5.61
C LEU A 511 5.57 -21.14 -5.19
N PHE A 512 6.81 -20.68 -5.00
CA PHE A 512 7.89 -21.51 -4.46
C PHE A 512 7.54 -22.05 -3.07
N LEU A 513 6.99 -21.22 -2.17
CA LEU A 513 6.60 -21.64 -0.82
C LEU A 513 5.56 -22.78 -0.87
N LEU A 514 4.54 -22.69 -1.74
CA LEU A 514 3.54 -23.75 -1.89
C LEU A 514 4.17 -25.07 -2.34
N VAL A 515 5.01 -25.04 -3.37
CA VAL A 515 5.73 -26.23 -3.85
C VAL A 515 6.66 -26.77 -2.77
N HIS A 516 7.39 -25.88 -2.08
CA HIS A 516 8.34 -26.24 -1.03
C HIS A 516 7.66 -26.97 0.13
N LEU A 517 6.58 -26.39 0.68
CA LEU A 517 5.80 -27.01 1.75
C LEU A 517 5.20 -28.35 1.31
N TYR A 518 4.71 -28.44 0.07
CA TYR A 518 4.23 -29.70 -0.48
C TYR A 518 5.35 -30.76 -0.55
N LEU A 519 6.54 -30.42 -1.06
CA LEU A 519 7.68 -31.33 -1.14
C LEU A 519 8.19 -31.77 0.24
N CYS A 520 8.02 -30.96 1.28
CA CYS A 520 8.32 -31.38 2.66
C CYS A 520 7.44 -32.56 3.12
N THR A 521 6.30 -32.81 2.45
CA THR A 521 5.42 -33.96 2.75
C THR A 521 5.76 -35.23 1.95
N THR A 522 6.70 -35.18 0.99
CA THR A 522 7.01 -36.31 0.10
C THR A 522 8.07 -37.28 0.66
N GLY A 523 8.46 -37.16 1.93
CA GLY A 523 9.32 -38.14 2.58
C GLY A 523 8.60 -39.46 2.88
N ASP A 524 9.35 -40.46 3.37
CA ASP A 524 8.80 -41.79 3.72
C ASP A 524 7.68 -41.76 4.78
N SER A 525 7.55 -40.65 5.51
CA SER A 525 6.33 -40.26 6.19
C SER A 525 6.10 -38.75 6.02
N LEU A 526 4.85 -38.31 6.18
CA LEU A 526 4.47 -36.90 6.07
C LEU A 526 5.28 -35.96 6.97
N SER A 527 5.79 -36.46 8.11
CA SER A 527 6.55 -35.67 9.08
C SER A 527 8.06 -35.93 9.06
N ALA A 528 8.56 -36.88 8.25
CA ALA A 528 9.97 -37.30 8.29
C ALA A 528 10.93 -36.14 8.00
N LEU A 529 10.65 -35.34 6.97
CA LEU A 529 11.48 -34.21 6.58
C LEU A 529 11.37 -33.06 7.59
N PHE A 530 10.16 -32.76 8.09
CA PHE A 530 9.95 -31.77 9.15
C PHE A 530 10.72 -32.09 10.42
N LYS A 531 10.68 -33.35 10.89
CA LYS A 531 11.45 -33.79 12.06
C LYS A 531 12.95 -33.59 11.86
N GLY A 532 13.46 -33.86 10.65
CA GLY A 532 14.86 -33.59 10.30
C GLY A 532 15.23 -32.11 10.38
N MET A 533 14.33 -31.19 10.05
CA MET A 533 14.55 -29.75 10.19
C MET A 533 14.56 -29.27 11.65
N VAL A 534 14.06 -30.08 12.59
CA VAL A 534 14.09 -29.77 14.03
C VAL A 534 15.34 -30.38 14.68
N ASP A 535 15.53 -31.69 14.54
CA ASP A 535 16.59 -32.42 15.26
C ASP A 535 17.88 -32.65 14.46
N GLY A 536 17.88 -32.38 13.16
CA GLY A 536 19.04 -32.53 12.28
C GLY A 536 19.20 -33.90 11.61
N TYR A 537 18.36 -34.88 11.96
CA TYR A 537 18.47 -36.25 11.46
C TYR A 537 17.54 -36.49 10.27
N HIS A 538 18.13 -36.79 9.12
CA HIS A 538 17.40 -37.30 7.97
C HIS A 538 16.95 -38.74 8.23
N ARG A 539 15.68 -39.04 7.92
CA ARG A 539 15.02 -40.31 8.20
C ARG A 539 14.57 -40.92 6.89
N TYR A 540 14.97 -42.16 6.63
CA TYR A 540 14.54 -42.91 5.46
C TYR A 540 14.33 -44.39 5.79
N LYS A 541 13.53 -45.08 4.96
CA LYS A 541 13.32 -46.52 5.01
C LYS A 541 14.25 -47.20 4.02
N SER A 542 14.94 -48.24 4.49
CA SER A 542 15.72 -49.14 3.63
C SER A 542 15.26 -50.59 3.83
N LYS A 543 15.40 -51.43 2.80
CA LYS A 543 15.41 -52.88 3.03
C LYS A 543 16.74 -53.18 3.72
N GLY A 544 16.71 -53.70 4.94
CA GLY A 544 17.92 -53.95 5.73
C GLY A 544 18.99 -54.64 4.89
N ASP A 545 20.24 -54.17 5.02
CA ASP A 545 21.38 -54.78 4.35
C ASP A 545 21.36 -56.28 4.64
N LYS A 546 21.32 -57.10 3.59
CA LYS A 546 21.79 -58.47 3.70
C LYS A 546 23.30 -58.34 3.90
N HIS A 547 23.72 -58.45 5.17
CA HIS A 547 25.12 -58.58 5.55
C HIS A 547 25.82 -59.69 4.76
#